data_AF-A0A372EZR9-F1
#
_entry.id   AF-A0A372EZR9-F1
#
_cell.length_a   1.000
_cell.length_b   1.000
_cell.length_c   1.000
_cell.angle_alpha   90.00
_cell.angle_beta   90.00
_cell.angle_gamma   90.00
#
_symmetry.space_group_name_H-M   'P 1'
#
loop_
_entity.id
_entity.type
_entity.pdbx_description
1 polymer ?
#
loop_
_entity_poly.entity_id
_entity_poly.type
_entity_poly.pdbx_seq_one_letter_code
_entity_poly.pdbx_strand_id
1 'polypeptide(L)'
;MGFPVRIILVLVTALLCTGAPAQESPEARYPADTLNEGLGPRPDDLDLSTPRAAMRAFIEHGRSERFEAAAHVINLSDIDSDKQKDKALKIARQLYQVIDRRVWVDWSGLPCPSQARSPASSIPL
;
A
#
# COMPACT_ATOMS: atom_id res chain seq x y z
N MET A 1 44.18 28.32 13.25
CA MET A 1 42.87 28.96 12.97
C MET A 1 41.93 28.01 12.22
N GLY A 2 41.46 26.92 12.83
CA GLY A 2 40.57 25.95 12.15
C GLY A 2 39.48 25.32 13.03
N PHE A 3 39.57 25.56 14.34
CA PHE A 3 38.61 25.11 15.33
C PHE A 3 37.21 25.78 15.23
N PRO A 4 37.08 27.11 15.04
CA PRO A 4 35.76 27.73 15.01
C PRO A 4 34.98 27.39 13.74
N VAL A 5 35.66 27.23 12.60
CA VAL A 5 35.04 26.85 11.31
C VAL A 5 34.45 25.44 11.35
N ARG A 6 35.12 24.49 12.04
CA ARG A 6 34.62 23.13 12.20
C ARG A 6 33.37 23.07 13.09
N ILE A 7 33.31 23.89 14.14
CA ILE A 7 32.14 23.98 15.02
C ILE A 7 30.95 24.58 14.27
N ILE A 8 31.17 25.64 13.49
CA ILE A 8 30.12 26.27 12.67
C ILE A 8 29.60 25.28 11.61
N LEU A 9 30.48 24.52 10.96
CA LEU A 9 30.08 23.53 9.96
C LEU A 9 29.20 22.42 10.57
N VAL A 10 29.54 21.92 11.76
CA VAL A 10 28.76 20.90 12.48
C VAL A 10 27.40 21.43 12.94
N LEU A 11 27.34 22.68 13.40
CA LEU A 11 26.08 23.32 13.79
C LEU A 11 25.15 23.52 12.59
N VAL A 12 25.68 23.90 11.43
CA VAL A 12 24.88 24.05 10.20
C VAL A 12 24.36 22.69 9.71
N THR A 13 25.15 21.63 9.79
CA THR A 13 24.68 20.28 9.39
C THR A 13 23.63 19.72 10.34
N ALA A 14 23.76 19.97 11.64
CA ALA A 14 22.75 19.58 12.63
C ALA A 14 21.42 20.33 12.43
N LEU A 15 21.47 21.59 12.01
CA LEU A 15 20.28 22.41 11.77
C LEU A 15 19.54 22.04 10.46
N LEU A 16 20.21 21.41 9.51
CA LEU A 16 19.63 20.92 8.25
C LEU A 16 19.00 19.52 8.37
N CYS A 17 19.16 18.82 9.50
CA CYS A 17 18.69 17.45 9.71
C CYS A 17 17.38 17.35 10.52
N THR A 18 16.67 18.45 10.75
CA THR A 18 15.31 18.42 11.30
C THR A 18 14.37 17.79 10.28
N GLY A 19 14.20 16.48 10.37
CA GLY A 19 13.23 15.72 9.58
C GLY A 19 11.83 16.33 9.76
N ALA A 20 11.17 16.64 8.64
CA ALA A 20 9.78 17.06 8.67
C ALA A 20 8.91 15.94 9.27
N PRO A 21 8.10 16.19 10.33
CA PRO A 21 6.91 15.42 10.55
C PRO A 21 6.14 15.16 9.25
N ALA A 22 6.02 13.89 8.88
CA ALA A 22 5.07 13.45 7.87
C ALA A 22 3.66 13.71 8.41
N GLN A 23 3.08 14.86 8.08
CA GLN A 23 1.72 15.20 8.46
C GLN A 23 0.75 14.50 7.51
N GLU A 24 0.02 13.51 8.03
CA GLU A 24 -1.11 12.88 7.33
C GLU A 24 -2.24 13.93 7.25
N SER A 25 -2.41 14.55 6.08
CA SER A 25 -3.41 15.58 5.86
C SER A 25 -4.80 14.92 5.71
N PRO A 26 -5.79 15.24 6.56
CA PRO A 26 -7.13 14.64 6.49
C PRO A 26 -7.85 14.86 5.16
N GLU A 27 -7.47 15.91 4.42
CA GLU A 27 -8.04 16.27 3.12
C GLU A 27 -7.57 15.40 1.95
N ALA A 28 -6.59 14.51 2.15
CA ALA A 28 -6.16 13.56 1.11
C ALA A 28 -7.13 12.38 0.91
N ARG A 29 -8.31 12.42 1.54
CA ARG A 29 -9.37 11.43 1.34
C ARG A 29 -10.32 11.95 0.26
N TYR A 30 -10.22 11.38 -0.93
CA TYR A 30 -11.22 11.59 -1.97
C TYR A 30 -12.54 10.91 -1.57
N PRO A 31 -13.66 11.64 -1.40
CA PRO A 31 -14.96 11.02 -1.22
C PRO A 31 -15.36 10.40 -2.56
N ALA A 32 -15.23 9.08 -2.65
CA ALA A 32 -15.83 8.28 -3.71
C ALA A 32 -16.89 7.41 -3.05
N ASP A 33 -18.15 7.59 -3.42
CA ASP A 33 -19.26 6.81 -2.89
C ASP A 33 -19.11 5.31 -3.21
N THR A 34 -18.42 4.99 -4.31
CA THR A 34 -18.24 3.64 -4.86
C THR A 34 -16.94 3.55 -5.67
N LEU A 35 -16.08 2.59 -5.34
CA LEU A 35 -14.87 2.27 -6.12
C LEU A 35 -15.19 1.18 -7.15
N ASN A 36 -14.90 1.44 -8.43
CA ASN A 36 -15.04 0.47 -9.54
C ASN A 36 -16.47 -0.05 -9.76
N GLU A 37 -17.46 0.84 -9.89
CA GLU A 37 -18.87 0.47 -10.12
C GLU A 37 -19.07 -0.51 -11.27
N GLY A 38 -18.23 -0.41 -12.31
CA GLY A 38 -18.28 -1.29 -13.47
C GLY A 38 -18.05 -2.76 -13.14
N LEU A 39 -17.41 -3.09 -12.01
CA LEU A 39 -17.17 -4.48 -11.60
C LEU A 39 -18.36 -5.13 -10.88
N GLY A 40 -19.34 -4.33 -10.45
CA GLY A 40 -20.43 -4.81 -9.60
C GLY A 40 -20.05 -4.87 -8.11
N PRO A 41 -20.76 -5.67 -7.29
CA PRO A 41 -20.58 -5.67 -5.85
C PRO A 41 -19.18 -6.13 -5.45
N ARG A 42 -18.57 -5.42 -4.49
CA ARG A 42 -17.27 -5.81 -3.91
C ARG A 42 -17.43 -7.11 -3.11
N PRO A 43 -16.45 -8.04 -3.17
CA PRO A 43 -16.41 -9.21 -2.29
C PRO A 43 -16.34 -8.83 -0.80
N ASP A 44 -17.10 -9.52 0.05
CA ASP A 44 -17.16 -9.24 1.49
C ASP A 44 -15.85 -9.51 2.24
N ASP A 45 -15.01 -10.39 1.69
CA ASP A 45 -13.68 -10.73 2.23
C ASP A 45 -12.60 -9.68 1.93
N LEU A 46 -12.95 -8.59 1.22
CA LEU A 46 -12.00 -7.59 0.77
C LEU A 46 -11.84 -6.41 1.76
N ASP A 47 -10.81 -6.48 2.59
CA ASP A 47 -10.44 -5.41 3.52
C ASP A 47 -9.62 -4.29 2.82
N LEU A 48 -10.28 -3.16 2.53
CA LEU A 48 -9.64 -1.94 2.00
C LEU A 48 -9.56 -0.80 3.03
N SER A 49 -9.68 -1.11 4.32
CA SER A 49 -9.76 -0.11 5.39
C SER A 49 -8.48 0.72 5.56
N THR A 50 -7.34 0.20 5.12
CA THR A 50 -6.05 0.88 5.10
C THR A 50 -5.25 0.53 3.84
N PRO A 51 -4.29 1.37 3.40
CA PRO A 51 -3.44 1.05 2.25
C PRO A 51 -2.71 -0.30 2.41
N ARG A 52 -2.24 -0.61 3.64
CA ARG A 52 -1.59 -1.89 3.95
C ARG A 52 -2.56 -3.07 3.80
N ALA A 53 -3.78 -2.93 4.32
CA ALA A 53 -4.80 -3.97 4.21
C ALA A 53 -5.18 -4.23 2.75
N ALA A 54 -5.36 -3.17 1.96
CA ALA A 54 -5.64 -3.26 0.54
C ALA A 54 -4.52 -4.01 -0.21
N MET A 55 -3.26 -3.65 0.04
CA MET A 55 -2.11 -4.34 -0.56
C MET A 55 -2.06 -5.83 -0.18
N ARG A 56 -2.26 -6.15 1.11
CA ARG A 56 -2.31 -7.54 1.59
C ARG A 56 -3.41 -8.32 0.89
N ALA A 57 -4.62 -7.76 0.80
CA ALA A 57 -5.75 -8.37 0.13
C ALA A 57 -5.44 -8.62 -1.36
N PHE A 58 -4.87 -7.63 -2.06
CA PHE A 58 -4.47 -7.76 -3.46
C PHE A 58 -3.51 -8.93 -3.70
N ILE A 59 -2.46 -9.04 -2.88
CA ILE A 59 -1.47 -10.10 -3.01
C ILE A 59 -2.06 -11.47 -2.68
N GLU A 60 -2.88 -11.59 -1.63
CA GLU A 60 -3.51 -12.86 -1.25
C GLU A 60 -4.46 -13.38 -2.33
N HIS A 61 -5.31 -12.52 -2.87
CA HIS A 61 -6.20 -12.87 -3.98
C HIS A 61 -5.42 -13.18 -5.26
N GLY A 62 -4.35 -12.43 -5.56
CA GLY A 62 -3.49 -12.70 -6.72
C GLY A 62 -2.76 -14.04 -6.62
N ARG A 63 -2.26 -14.39 -5.43
CA ARG A 63 -1.61 -15.69 -5.16
C ARG A 63 -2.59 -16.86 -5.30
N SER A 64 -3.84 -16.65 -4.89
CA SER A 64 -4.93 -17.61 -5.02
C SER A 64 -5.58 -17.62 -6.41
N GLU A 65 -5.01 -16.91 -7.38
CA GLU A 65 -5.54 -16.73 -8.75
C GLU A 65 -6.97 -16.15 -8.84
N ARG A 66 -7.48 -15.57 -7.74
CA ARG A 66 -8.78 -14.88 -7.66
C ARG A 66 -8.66 -13.46 -8.21
N PHE A 67 -8.28 -13.33 -9.48
CA PHE A 67 -7.98 -12.03 -10.09
C PHE A 67 -9.21 -11.14 -10.26
N GLU A 68 -10.41 -11.71 -10.36
CA GLU A 68 -11.68 -10.97 -10.34
C GLU A 68 -11.83 -10.20 -9.02
N ALA A 69 -11.57 -10.86 -7.89
CA ALA A 69 -11.59 -10.24 -6.57
C ALA A 69 -10.44 -9.23 -6.39
N ALA A 70 -9.23 -9.59 -6.83
CA ALA A 70 -8.06 -8.71 -6.75
C ALA A 70 -8.27 -7.40 -7.53
N ALA A 71 -9.02 -7.44 -8.63
CA ALA A 71 -9.28 -6.25 -9.44
C ALA A 71 -10.11 -5.18 -8.71
N HIS A 72 -10.92 -5.56 -7.70
CA HIS A 72 -11.65 -4.59 -6.87
C HIS A 72 -10.74 -3.73 -5.99
N VAL A 73 -9.46 -4.08 -5.83
CA VAL A 73 -8.47 -3.29 -5.08
C VAL A 73 -7.89 -2.14 -5.91
N ILE A 74 -7.81 -2.32 -7.23
CA ILE A 74 -7.14 -1.41 -8.15
C ILE A 74 -8.05 -0.22 -8.44
N ASN A 75 -7.52 0.99 -8.48
CA ASN A 75 -8.28 2.13 -8.96
C ASN A 75 -8.46 2.05 -10.49
N LEU A 76 -9.71 1.93 -10.96
CA LEU A 76 -10.06 1.88 -12.38
C LEU A 76 -10.79 3.15 -12.86
N SER A 77 -10.71 4.28 -12.13
CA SER A 77 -11.41 5.53 -12.48
C SER A 77 -11.09 6.08 -13.87
N ASP A 78 -9.92 5.75 -14.44
CA ASP A 78 -9.54 6.14 -15.81
C ASP A 78 -10.14 5.23 -16.90
N ILE A 79 -10.95 4.24 -16.52
CA ILE A 79 -11.61 3.30 -17.42
C ILE A 79 -13.12 3.48 -17.27
N ASP A 80 -13.80 3.75 -18.40
CA ASP A 80 -15.26 3.79 -18.47
C ASP A 80 -15.86 2.54 -17.82
N SER A 81 -16.93 2.72 -17.02
CA SER A 81 -17.51 1.65 -16.20
C SER A 81 -17.96 0.44 -17.01
N ASP A 82 -18.45 0.64 -18.23
CA ASP A 82 -18.83 -0.41 -19.19
C ASP A 82 -17.64 -1.29 -19.61
N LYS A 83 -16.42 -0.75 -19.63
CA LYS A 83 -15.18 -1.44 -20.03
C LYS A 83 -14.39 -1.99 -18.85
N GLN A 84 -14.77 -1.68 -17.62
CA GLN A 84 -14.04 -2.13 -16.43
C GLN A 84 -14.02 -3.65 -16.33
N LYS A 85 -15.17 -4.34 -16.50
CA LYS A 85 -15.23 -5.82 -16.41
C LYS A 85 -14.23 -6.51 -17.34
N ASP A 86 -14.13 -6.04 -18.58
CA ASP A 86 -13.28 -6.65 -19.60
C ASP A 86 -11.78 -6.42 -19.32
N LYS A 87 -11.42 -5.25 -18.77
CA LYS A 87 -10.01 -4.85 -18.59
C LYS A 87 -9.46 -5.20 -17.21
N ALA A 88 -10.29 -5.18 -16.18
CA ALA A 88 -9.87 -5.24 -14.78
C ALA A 88 -9.13 -6.54 -14.45
N LEU A 89 -9.62 -7.69 -14.95
CA LEU A 89 -8.97 -8.99 -14.77
C LEU A 89 -7.54 -9.00 -15.33
N LYS A 90 -7.37 -8.45 -16.54
CA LYS A 90 -6.06 -8.38 -17.21
C LYS A 90 -5.10 -7.49 -16.43
N ILE A 91 -5.56 -6.32 -15.99
CA ILE A 91 -4.76 -5.36 -15.23
C ILE A 91 -4.31 -5.97 -13.90
N ALA A 92 -5.23 -6.64 -13.17
CA ALA A 92 -4.91 -7.29 -11.91
C ALA A 92 -3.84 -8.37 -12.06
N ARG A 93 -3.98 -9.22 -13.09
CA ARG A 93 -2.98 -10.25 -13.39
C ARG A 93 -1.61 -9.65 -13.74
N GLN A 94 -1.59 -8.61 -14.57
CA GLN A 94 -0.35 -7.94 -14.97
C GLN A 94 0.35 -7.28 -13.80
N LEU A 95 -0.40 -6.55 -12.95
CA LEU A 95 0.15 -5.91 -11.76
C LEU A 95 0.70 -6.95 -10.77
N TYR A 96 -0.04 -8.03 -10.53
CA TYR A 96 0.43 -9.12 -9.67
C TYR A 96 1.75 -9.72 -10.19
N GLN A 97 1.82 -10.03 -11.48
CA GLN A 97 3.05 -10.56 -12.10
C GLN A 97 4.24 -9.60 -11.97
N VAL A 98 4.02 -8.29 -12.08
CA VAL A 98 5.08 -7.30 -11.87
C VAL A 98 5.54 -7.31 -10.41
N ILE A 99 4.61 -7.29 -9.46
CA ILE A 99 4.94 -7.28 -8.02
C ILE A 99 5.67 -8.56 -7.62
N ASP A 100 5.13 -9.72 -8.00
CA ASP A 100 5.66 -11.05 -7.70
C ASP A 100 7.10 -11.25 -8.22
N ARG A 101 7.41 -10.71 -9.40
CA ARG A 101 8.73 -10.89 -10.04
C ARG A 101 9.76 -9.84 -9.64
N ARG A 102 9.33 -8.63 -9.27
CA ARG A 102 10.21 -7.47 -9.15
C ARG A 102 10.36 -6.94 -7.74
N VAL A 103 9.45 -7.29 -6.81
CA VAL A 103 9.46 -6.70 -5.48
C VAL A 103 9.74 -7.77 -4.42
N TRP A 104 10.95 -7.72 -3.87
CA TRP A 104 11.32 -8.51 -2.69
C TRP A 104 10.81 -7.83 -1.42
N VAL A 105 9.53 -8.02 -1.13
CA VAL A 105 8.90 -7.66 0.15
C VAL A 105 8.08 -8.86 0.60
N ASP A 106 8.20 -9.24 1.88
CA ASP A 106 7.27 -10.19 2.49
C ASP A 106 5.93 -9.49 2.72
N TRP A 107 5.12 -9.47 1.66
CA TRP A 107 3.81 -8.85 1.64
C TRP A 107 2.83 -9.51 2.63
N SER A 108 3.00 -10.82 2.87
CA SER A 108 2.23 -11.60 3.83
C SER A 108 2.54 -11.22 5.28
N GLY A 109 3.77 -10.80 5.54
CA GLY A 109 4.27 -10.45 6.87
C GLY A 109 4.09 -8.98 7.26
N LEU A 110 3.45 -8.14 6.45
CA LEU A 110 3.34 -6.69 6.72
C LEU A 110 2.58 -6.42 8.03
N PRO A 111 3.25 -6.00 9.12
CA PRO A 111 2.59 -5.85 10.41
C PRO A 111 1.78 -4.55 10.44
N CYS A 112 0.58 -4.61 11.02
CA CYS A 112 -0.14 -3.41 11.44
C CYS A 112 0.57 -2.79 12.66
N PRO A 113 0.57 -1.46 12.91
CA PRO A 113 1.23 -0.86 14.06
C PRO A 113 0.79 -1.44 15.42
N SER A 114 -0.44 -1.96 15.51
CA SER A 114 -0.91 -2.72 16.67
C SER A 114 -0.25 -4.11 16.75
N GLN A 115 -0.10 -4.81 15.62
CA GLN A 115 0.56 -6.12 15.54
C GLN A 115 2.07 -6.04 15.78
N ALA A 116 2.73 -4.97 15.32
CA ALA A 116 4.16 -4.72 15.58
C ALA A 116 4.46 -4.49 17.07
N ARG A 117 3.45 -4.14 17.86
CA ARG A 117 3.57 -3.86 19.30
C ARG A 117 3.23 -5.09 20.17
N SER A 118 2.74 -6.17 19.56
CA SER A 118 2.52 -7.45 20.24
C SER A 118 3.80 -8.30 20.13
N PRO A 119 4.40 -8.77 21.25
CA PRO A 119 5.48 -9.75 21.15
C PRO A 119 4.92 -10.99 20.45
N ALA A 120 5.59 -11.42 19.37
CA ALA A 120 5.21 -12.56 18.56
C ALA A 120 4.88 -13.77 19.46
N SER A 121 3.60 -14.10 19.58
CA SER A 121 3.18 -15.33 20.20
C SER A 121 3.45 -16.45 19.21
N SER A 122 4.22 -17.44 19.66
CA SER A 122 4.37 -18.80 19.10
C SER A 122 5.42 -18.99 17.99
N ILE A 123 6.68 -19.19 18.40
CA ILE A 123 7.59 -20.12 17.72
C ILE A 123 7.25 -21.53 18.25
N PRO A 124 6.89 -22.52 17.43
CA PRO A 124 6.74 -23.89 17.92
C PRO A 124 8.14 -24.52 18.08
N LEU A 125 8.35 -25.19 19.22
CA LEU A 125 9.42 -26.17 19.43
C LEU A 125 8.98 -27.53 18.88
#